data_AF-A0A1X1W814-F1
#
_entry.id   AF-A0A1X1W814-F1
#
_cell.length_a   1.000
_cell.length_b   1.000
_cell.length_c   1.000
_cell.angle_alpha   90.00
_cell.angle_beta   90.00
_cell.angle_gamma   90.00
#
_symmetry.space_group_name_H-M   'P 1'
#
loop_
_entity.id
_entity.type
_entity.pdbx_description
1 polymer ?
#
loop_
_entity_poly.entity_id
_entity_poly.type
_entity_poly.pdbx_seq_one_letter_code
_entity_poly.pdbx_strand_id
1 'polypeptide(L)'
;MGEYFIPTFLNTGGHIVCALDPADYGSGLKLAGHTRADAPLMSAVLTLLALDGGLRLVWAGDCADPDPGHQAALYFLVEDRHFVRFDGLVADGVAPNTPPRPAAASTAGGYLCNLDKREYLAHTDLRADHTGWRRTPLPSLTAESERTTPNSQNFGAWARDRLHYRLNHPGPGWTARQ
;
A
#
# COMPACT_ATOMS: atom_id res chain seq x y z
N MET A 1 -16.15 -14.41 9.27
CA MET A 1 -14.85 -13.99 9.85
C MET A 1 -14.32 -12.84 9.00
N GLY A 2 -13.65 -11.83 9.58
CA GLY A 2 -13.12 -10.71 8.81
C GLY A 2 -11.67 -10.97 8.41
N GLU A 3 -11.30 -10.61 7.18
CA GLU A 3 -9.94 -10.77 6.66
C GLU A 3 -9.05 -9.59 7.10
N TYR A 4 -7.84 -9.92 7.56
CA TYR A 4 -6.82 -8.96 7.99
C TYR A 4 -5.75 -8.78 6.92
N PHE A 5 -5.19 -7.57 6.85
CA PHE A 5 -4.26 -7.20 5.80
C PHE A 5 -3.03 -6.48 6.34
N ILE A 6 -1.85 -6.85 5.81
CA ILE A 6 -0.59 -6.16 6.04
C ILE A 6 -0.09 -5.60 4.69
N PRO A 7 0.19 -4.29 4.56
CA PRO A 7 0.91 -3.75 3.42
C PRO A 7 2.37 -4.22 3.45
N THR A 8 2.72 -5.05 2.47
CA THR A 8 4.01 -5.72 2.34
C THR A 8 4.68 -5.29 1.04
N PHE A 9 5.94 -4.89 1.13
CA PHE A 9 6.74 -4.41 0.00
C PHE A 9 7.75 -5.47 -0.41
N LEU A 10 7.78 -5.77 -1.71
CA LEU A 10 8.61 -6.81 -2.30
C LEU A 10 9.65 -6.21 -3.26
N ASN A 11 10.82 -6.83 -3.33
CA ASN A 11 11.82 -6.54 -4.36
C ASN A 11 11.49 -7.23 -5.70
N THR A 12 12.42 -7.17 -6.65
CA THR A 12 12.31 -7.83 -7.97
C THR A 12 12.33 -9.35 -7.93
N GLY A 13 12.89 -9.94 -6.89
CA GLY A 13 12.83 -11.38 -6.65
C GLY A 13 11.56 -11.85 -5.94
N GLY A 14 10.66 -10.92 -5.58
CA GLY A 14 9.46 -11.26 -4.79
C GLY A 14 9.73 -11.43 -3.29
N HIS A 15 10.94 -11.15 -2.82
CA HIS A 15 11.25 -11.24 -1.38
C HIS A 15 10.74 -10.01 -0.64
N ILE A 16 10.29 -10.22 0.60
CA ILE A 16 9.88 -9.15 1.52
C ILE A 16 11.09 -8.26 1.82
N VAL A 17 10.94 -6.96 1.56
CA VAL A 17 11.92 -5.92 1.91
C VAL A 17 11.51 -5.25 3.19
N CYS A 18 10.23 -4.89 3.30
CA CYS A 18 9.64 -4.31 4.50
C CYS A 18 8.13 -4.49 4.49
N ALA A 19 7.52 -4.24 5.64
CA ALA A 19 6.08 -4.19 5.84
C ALA A 19 5.73 -3.05 6.80
N LEU A 20 4.46 -2.67 6.85
CA LEU A 20 3.94 -1.75 7.85
C LEU A 20 2.83 -2.46 8.63
N ASP A 21 2.95 -2.52 9.96
CA ASP A 21 1.84 -3.00 10.78
C ASP A 21 0.77 -1.89 10.83
N PRO A 22 -0.46 -2.11 10.35
CA PRO A 22 -1.49 -1.08 10.38
C PRO A 22 -1.77 -0.53 11.78
N ALA A 23 -1.65 -1.36 12.83
CA ALA A 23 -1.91 -0.95 14.20
C ALA A 23 -0.88 0.09 14.68
N ASP A 24 0.38 -0.06 14.27
CA ASP A 24 1.46 0.88 14.59
C ASP A 24 1.20 2.29 14.03
N TYR A 25 0.34 2.42 13.02
CA TYR A 25 -0.04 3.68 12.37
C TYR A 25 -1.50 4.10 12.67
N GLY A 26 -2.10 3.55 13.73
CA GLY A 26 -3.45 3.90 14.17
C GLY A 26 -4.57 3.47 13.19
N SER A 27 -4.29 2.53 12.29
CA SER A 27 -5.24 2.01 11.30
C SER A 27 -5.78 0.64 11.75
N GLY A 28 -7.05 0.36 11.41
CA GLY A 28 -7.65 -0.95 11.71
C GLY A 28 -7.13 -2.04 10.75
N LEU A 29 -7.07 -3.29 11.21
CA LEU A 29 -6.44 -4.41 10.47
C LEU A 29 -7.18 -4.86 9.20
N LYS A 30 -8.43 -4.43 8.98
CA LYS A 30 -9.24 -4.82 7.82
C LYS A 30 -8.98 -3.90 6.63
N LEU A 31 -9.09 -4.42 5.41
CA LEU A 31 -8.81 -3.66 4.19
C LEU A 31 -9.52 -2.31 4.08
N ALA A 32 -10.81 -2.25 4.44
CA ALA A 32 -11.59 -1.02 4.40
C ALA A 32 -10.99 0.09 5.31
N GLY A 33 -10.33 -0.30 6.40
CA GLY A 33 -9.62 0.60 7.32
C GLY A 33 -8.40 1.26 6.67
N HIS A 34 -7.78 0.60 5.70
CA HIS A 34 -6.56 1.06 5.01
C HIS A 34 -6.82 2.06 3.89
N THR A 35 -8.07 2.25 3.48
CA THR A 35 -8.42 3.07 2.31
C THR A 35 -8.38 4.57 2.57
N ARG A 36 -8.31 5.04 3.82
CA ARG A 36 -8.29 6.48 4.12
C ARG A 36 -7.00 7.13 3.63
N ALA A 37 -7.13 8.06 2.69
CA ALA A 37 -5.98 8.73 2.09
C ALA A 37 -5.22 9.60 3.11
N ASP A 38 -5.87 10.16 4.11
CA ASP A 38 -5.26 11.02 5.13
C ASP A 38 -4.67 10.25 6.32
N ALA A 39 -4.74 8.91 6.33
CA ALA A 39 -4.23 8.11 7.43
C ALA A 39 -2.69 8.11 7.45
N PRO A 40 -2.05 8.10 8.64
CA PRO A 40 -0.58 8.01 8.75
C PRO A 40 -0.01 6.78 8.03
N LEU A 41 -0.74 5.66 8.04
CA LEU A 41 -0.38 4.45 7.30
C LEU A 41 -0.21 4.73 5.79
N MET A 42 -1.11 5.52 5.20
CA MET A 42 -1.03 5.84 3.78
C MET A 42 0.16 6.75 3.46
N SER A 43 0.47 7.70 4.33
CA SER A 43 1.70 8.49 4.21
C SER A 43 2.97 7.65 4.33
N ALA A 44 2.98 6.61 5.18
CA ALA A 44 4.07 5.66 5.28
C ALA A 44 4.20 4.79 4.01
N VAL A 45 3.08 4.32 3.45
CA VAL A 45 3.06 3.58 2.18
C VAL A 45 3.63 4.41 1.04
N LEU A 46 3.09 5.60 0.80
CA LEU A 46 3.60 6.49 -0.26
C LEU A 46 5.05 6.86 -0.01
N THR A 47 5.45 6.92 1.26
CA THR A 47 6.81 7.21 1.63
C THR A 47 7.77 6.14 1.11
N LEU A 48 7.47 4.88 1.35
CA LEU A 48 8.24 3.75 0.83
C LEU A 48 8.26 3.74 -0.71
N LEU A 49 7.10 3.93 -1.36
CA LEU A 49 7.01 3.98 -2.83
C LEU A 49 7.75 5.17 -3.48
N ALA A 50 8.08 6.19 -2.70
CA ALA A 50 8.88 7.32 -3.15
C ALA A 50 10.39 7.09 -2.98
N LEU A 51 10.81 6.17 -2.09
CA LEU A 51 12.23 5.88 -1.85
C LEU A 51 12.86 5.08 -2.99
N ASP A 52 12.11 4.15 -3.55
CA ASP A 52 12.59 3.23 -4.56
C ASP A 52 11.61 3.20 -5.74
N GLY A 53 12.15 3.43 -6.94
CA GLY A 53 11.43 3.69 -8.18
C GLY A 53 10.77 2.47 -8.81
N GLY A 54 10.38 1.48 -8.01
CA GLY A 54 9.84 0.23 -8.52
C GLY A 54 9.57 -0.85 -7.47
N LEU A 55 9.29 -0.46 -6.22
CA LEU A 55 8.84 -1.43 -5.21
C LEU A 55 7.52 -2.04 -5.64
N ARG A 56 7.36 -3.32 -5.32
CA ARG A 56 6.11 -4.03 -5.50
C ARG A 56 5.35 -3.99 -4.20
N LEU A 57 4.08 -3.68 -4.25
CA LEU A 57 3.24 -3.58 -3.06
C LEU A 57 2.12 -4.61 -3.14
N VAL A 58 1.94 -5.30 -2.03
CA VAL A 58 0.85 -6.24 -1.81
C VAL A 58 0.20 -5.88 -0.48
N TRP A 59 -1.12 -5.67 -0.47
CA TRP A 59 -1.89 -5.79 0.78
C TRP A 59 -2.15 -7.26 0.99
N ALA A 60 -1.26 -7.92 1.73
CA ALA A 60 -1.29 -9.35 1.93
C ALA A 60 -2.42 -9.68 2.92
N GLY A 61 -3.41 -10.46 2.50
CA GLY A 61 -4.50 -10.95 3.32
C GLY A 61 -4.11 -12.20 4.12
N ASP A 62 -4.61 -12.32 5.35
CA ASP A 62 -4.46 -13.53 6.19
C ASP A 62 -5.23 -14.73 5.64
N CYS A 63 -6.20 -14.48 4.76
CA CYS A 63 -6.97 -15.50 4.03
C CYS A 63 -6.53 -15.60 2.56
N ALA A 64 -5.32 -15.18 2.18
CA ALA A 64 -4.84 -15.34 0.81
C ALA A 64 -4.32 -16.77 0.54
N ASP A 65 -4.19 -17.13 -0.74
CA ASP A 65 -3.50 -18.36 -1.14
C ASP A 65 -2.03 -18.35 -0.68
N PRO A 66 -1.39 -19.52 -0.52
CA PRO A 66 0.04 -19.60 -0.22
C PRO A 66 0.89 -18.82 -1.22
N ASP A 67 1.90 -18.09 -0.70
CA ASP A 67 2.86 -17.39 -1.54
C ASP A 67 3.67 -18.39 -2.39
N PRO A 68 4.02 -18.09 -3.66
CA PRO A 68 4.73 -19.03 -4.52
C PRO A 68 6.03 -19.56 -3.89
N GLY A 69 6.13 -20.89 -3.74
CA GLY A 69 7.29 -21.53 -3.10
C GLY A 69 7.18 -21.67 -1.58
N HIS A 70 6.08 -21.22 -0.98
CA HIS A 70 5.81 -21.31 0.45
C HIS A 70 4.55 -22.14 0.73
N GLN A 71 4.38 -22.56 1.99
CA GLN A 71 3.20 -23.28 2.49
C GLN A 71 2.20 -22.35 3.21
N ALA A 72 2.45 -21.05 3.19
CA ALA A 72 1.65 -20.05 3.89
C ALA A 72 1.48 -18.80 3.02
N ALA A 73 0.39 -18.06 3.25
CA ALA A 73 0.15 -16.76 2.63
C ALA A 73 1.25 -15.77 3.00
N LEU A 74 1.50 -14.79 2.12
CA LEU A 74 2.51 -13.75 2.33
C LEU A 74 2.33 -13.02 3.67
N TYR A 75 1.09 -12.87 4.14
CA TYR A 75 0.75 -12.32 5.46
C TYR A 75 1.51 -13.01 6.60
N PHE A 76 1.58 -14.34 6.58
CA PHE A 76 2.23 -15.14 7.63
C PHE A 76 3.75 -15.27 7.46
N LEU A 77 4.30 -14.76 6.35
CA LEU A 77 5.74 -14.73 6.09
C LEU A 77 6.39 -13.40 6.55
N VAL A 78 5.57 -12.40 6.91
CA VAL A 78 6.07 -11.16 7.51
C VAL A 78 6.55 -11.45 8.94
N GLU A 79 7.74 -10.98 9.28
CA GLU A 79 8.37 -11.12 10.59
C GLU A 79 8.61 -9.73 11.20
N ASP A 80 8.83 -9.67 12.52
CA ASP A 80 9.04 -8.41 13.23
C ASP A 80 10.14 -7.52 12.64
N ARG A 81 11.21 -8.14 12.12
CA ARG A 81 12.32 -7.44 11.46
C ARG A 81 11.92 -6.71 10.17
N HIS A 82 10.80 -7.07 9.56
CA HIS A 82 10.31 -6.43 8.34
C HIS A 82 9.54 -5.14 8.65
N PHE A 83 9.03 -4.97 9.87
CA PHE A 83 8.19 -3.81 10.19
C PHE A 83 8.99 -2.52 10.29
N VAL A 84 8.61 -1.58 9.44
CA VAL A 84 9.15 -0.22 9.40
C VAL A 84 8.22 0.71 10.18
N ARG A 85 8.80 1.50 11.08
CA ARG A 85 8.13 2.46 11.97
C ARG A 85 8.76 3.83 11.80
N PHE A 86 8.13 4.67 11.00
CA PHE A 86 8.62 6.01 10.72
C PHE A 86 8.34 6.96 11.89
N ASP A 87 9.39 7.64 12.34
CA ASP A 87 9.26 8.75 13.29
C ASP A 87 8.30 9.83 12.76
N GLY A 88 7.40 10.30 13.62
CA GLY A 88 6.35 11.27 13.30
C GLY A 88 5.11 10.73 12.56
N LEU A 89 5.04 9.43 12.24
CA LEU A 89 3.86 8.80 11.62
C LEU A 89 3.23 7.69 12.48
N VAL A 90 4.00 7.05 13.35
CA VAL A 90 3.47 6.00 14.24
C VAL A 90 2.59 6.58 15.35
N ALA A 91 1.69 5.75 15.86
CA ALA A 91 0.77 6.10 16.93
C ALA A 91 1.48 6.26 18.29
N ASP A 92 0.80 6.93 19.22
CA ASP A 92 1.31 7.11 20.59
C ASP A 92 1.64 5.77 21.26
N GLY A 93 2.82 5.69 21.88
CA GLY A 93 3.30 4.47 22.54
C GLY A 93 4.03 3.48 21.62
N VAL A 94 4.10 3.74 20.32
CA VAL A 94 4.87 2.93 19.37
C VAL A 94 6.25 3.54 19.17
N ALA A 95 7.31 2.78 19.43
CA ALA A 95 8.68 3.23 19.24
C ALA A 95 9.07 3.22 17.74
N PRO A 96 9.48 4.36 17.14
CA PRO A 96 9.96 4.38 15.77
C PRO A 96 11.31 3.64 15.66
N ASN A 97 11.54 3.01 14.51
CA ASN A 97 12.80 2.31 14.19
C ASN A 97 13.46 2.82 12.91
N THR A 98 12.83 3.79 12.24
CA THR A 98 13.28 4.35 10.97
C THR A 98 13.35 5.87 11.10
N PRO A 99 14.46 6.50 10.67
CA PRO A 99 14.72 7.91 10.94
C PRO A 99 13.64 8.85 10.37
N PRO A 100 13.50 10.06 10.95
CA PRO A 100 12.56 11.06 10.50
C PRO A 100 12.83 11.42 9.04
N ARG A 101 11.79 11.35 8.22
CA ARG A 101 11.93 11.55 6.78
C ARG A 101 11.81 13.03 6.41
N PRO A 102 12.75 13.60 5.64
CA PRO A 102 12.57 14.93 5.09
C PRO A 102 11.39 14.89 4.11
N ALA A 103 10.26 15.46 4.54
CA ALA A 103 8.95 15.44 3.88
C ALA A 103 8.41 14.01 3.63
N ALA A 104 7.63 13.49 4.60
CA ALA A 104 6.76 12.35 4.34
C ALA A 104 5.92 12.63 3.07
N ALA A 105 5.77 11.61 2.22
CA ALA A 105 4.92 11.74 1.04
C ALA A 105 3.51 12.11 1.49
N SER A 106 3.10 13.33 1.15
CA SER A 106 1.78 13.84 1.51
C SER A 106 0.76 13.31 0.53
N THR A 107 -0.35 12.82 1.07
CA THR A 107 -1.52 12.40 0.28
C THR A 107 -2.34 13.61 -0.21
N ALA A 108 -1.90 14.84 0.09
CA ALA A 108 -2.51 16.07 -0.39
C ALA A 108 -2.18 16.40 -1.86
N GLY A 109 -1.22 15.71 -2.47
CA GLY A 109 -0.82 15.91 -3.86
C GLY A 109 -0.10 14.69 -4.45
N GLY A 110 0.36 14.81 -5.69
CA GLY A 110 1.18 13.80 -6.35
C GLY A 110 0.42 12.64 -7.01
N TYR A 111 1.21 11.76 -7.58
CA TYR A 111 0.78 10.70 -8.49
C TYR A 111 1.37 9.38 -8.02
N LEU A 112 0.50 8.40 -7.83
CA LEU A 112 0.90 7.01 -7.68
C LEU A 112 0.88 6.35 -9.05
N CYS A 113 2.02 5.84 -9.48
CA CYS A 113 2.22 5.31 -10.82
C CYS A 113 2.44 3.80 -10.76
N ASN A 114 1.67 3.06 -11.54
CA ASN A 114 1.95 1.67 -11.88
C ASN A 114 2.82 1.64 -13.14
N LEU A 115 4.09 1.28 -12.98
CA LEU A 115 5.09 1.30 -14.04
C LEU A 115 4.87 0.18 -15.07
N ASP A 116 4.29 -0.94 -14.67
CA ASP A 116 4.07 -2.09 -15.54
C ASP A 116 2.90 -1.87 -16.49
N LYS A 117 1.84 -1.22 -15.99
CA LYS A 117 0.64 -0.92 -16.78
C LYS A 117 0.63 0.47 -17.41
N ARG A 118 1.56 1.35 -17.01
CA ARG A 118 1.57 2.79 -17.37
C ARG A 118 0.26 3.48 -16.98
N GLU A 119 -0.23 3.15 -15.80
CA GLU A 119 -1.42 3.75 -15.21
C GLU A 119 -1.05 4.59 -14.01
N TYR A 120 -1.88 5.57 -13.64
CA TYR A 120 -1.65 6.37 -12.44
C TYR A 120 -2.94 6.74 -11.72
N LEU A 121 -2.80 6.99 -10.41
CA LEU A 121 -3.80 7.62 -9.56
C LEU A 121 -3.29 8.99 -9.14
N ALA A 122 -4.06 10.04 -9.43
CA ALA A 122 -3.79 11.37 -8.92
C ALA A 122 -4.48 11.55 -7.57
N HIS A 123 -3.73 11.92 -6.53
CA HIS A 123 -4.31 12.10 -5.20
C HIS A 123 -5.29 13.28 -5.14
N THR A 124 -5.11 14.27 -6.01
CA THR A 124 -6.01 15.41 -6.17
C THR A 124 -7.41 15.02 -6.65
N ASP A 125 -7.53 13.87 -7.30
CA ASP A 125 -8.76 13.41 -7.93
C ASP A 125 -9.59 12.53 -7.00
N LEU A 126 -9.03 12.15 -5.84
CA LEU A 126 -9.71 11.38 -4.82
C LEU A 126 -10.89 12.18 -4.25
N ARG A 127 -12.10 11.69 -4.54
CA ARG A 127 -13.34 12.30 -4.05
C ARG A 127 -13.61 11.88 -2.61
N ALA A 128 -14.25 12.77 -1.86
CA ALA A 128 -14.81 12.42 -0.57
C ALA A 128 -16.00 11.48 -0.78
N ASP A 129 -16.08 10.44 0.05
CA ASP A 129 -17.24 9.56 0.10
C ASP A 129 -18.42 10.21 0.86
N HIS A 130 -19.51 9.46 1.00
CA HIS A 130 -20.71 9.90 1.74
C HIS A 130 -20.46 10.22 3.22
N THR A 131 -19.31 9.83 3.78
CA THR A 131 -18.87 10.14 5.14
C THR A 131 -17.84 11.27 5.20
N GLY A 132 -17.52 11.90 4.07
CA GLY A 132 -16.59 13.02 3.97
C GLY A 132 -15.11 12.59 3.84
N TRP A 133 -14.81 11.29 3.78
CA TRP A 133 -13.44 10.80 3.71
C TRP A 133 -12.98 10.62 2.27
N ARG A 134 -11.77 11.10 1.95
CA ARG A 134 -11.09 10.74 0.69
C ARG A 134 -10.49 9.36 0.85
N ARG A 135 -10.87 8.44 -0.03
CA ARG A 135 -10.37 7.06 0.00
C ARG A 135 -9.54 6.76 -1.23
N THR A 136 -8.36 6.20 -1.00
CA THR A 136 -7.51 5.66 -2.06
C THR A 136 -8.00 4.27 -2.46
N PRO A 137 -8.09 3.96 -3.76
CA PRO A 137 -8.35 2.60 -4.22
C PRO A 137 -7.12 1.69 -4.11
N LEU A 138 -5.95 2.25 -3.78
CA LEU A 138 -4.68 1.52 -3.76
C LEU A 138 -4.77 0.21 -2.96
N PRO A 139 -5.21 0.16 -1.69
CA PRO A 139 -5.29 -1.09 -0.95
C PRO A 139 -6.05 -2.19 -1.70
N SER A 140 -7.19 -1.86 -2.31
CA SER A 140 -7.98 -2.80 -3.09
C SER A 140 -7.32 -3.19 -4.41
N LEU A 141 -6.62 -2.26 -5.06
CA LEU A 141 -5.89 -2.54 -6.30
C LEU A 141 -4.71 -3.48 -6.07
N THR A 142 -4.11 -3.47 -4.89
CA THR A 142 -2.91 -4.27 -4.57
C THR A 142 -3.17 -5.38 -3.56
N ALA A 143 -4.44 -5.67 -3.22
CA ALA A 143 -4.76 -6.72 -2.28
C ALA A 143 -4.54 -8.12 -2.87
N GLU A 144 -4.01 -9.03 -2.04
CA GLU A 144 -4.04 -10.47 -2.26
C GLU A 144 -4.92 -11.09 -1.17
N SER A 145 -5.95 -11.84 -1.56
CA SER A 145 -6.97 -12.40 -0.68
C SER A 145 -7.65 -13.59 -1.34
N GLU A 146 -8.36 -14.45 -0.62
CA GLU A 146 -9.27 -15.44 -1.22
C GLU A 146 -10.27 -14.82 -2.22
N ARG A 147 -10.55 -13.51 -2.10
CA ARG A 147 -11.45 -12.74 -2.99
C ARG A 147 -10.81 -12.29 -4.30
N THR A 148 -9.52 -12.54 -4.56
CA THR A 148 -8.86 -12.20 -5.84
C THR A 148 -9.11 -13.21 -6.96
N THR A 149 -10.18 -14.02 -6.86
CA THR A 149 -10.67 -14.80 -8.00
C THR A 149 -11.10 -13.89 -9.17
N PRO A 150 -10.92 -14.32 -10.43
CA PRO A 150 -11.08 -13.44 -11.58
C PRO A 150 -12.55 -13.01 -11.77
N ASN A 151 -12.75 -11.68 -11.76
CA ASN A 151 -13.93 -10.86 -12.10
C ASN A 151 -14.88 -10.48 -10.93
N SER A 152 -15.16 -9.20 -10.63
CA SER A 152 -15.61 -8.13 -11.53
C SER A 152 -15.22 -6.68 -11.10
N GLN A 153 -14.32 -6.50 -10.14
CA GLN A 153 -13.99 -5.17 -9.55
C GLN A 153 -12.51 -4.76 -9.62
N ASN A 154 -11.68 -5.40 -10.45
CA ASN A 154 -10.23 -5.10 -10.55
C ASN A 154 -9.46 -5.19 -9.21
N PHE A 155 -9.94 -6.00 -8.27
CA PHE A 155 -9.28 -6.22 -6.99
C PHE A 155 -7.97 -6.98 -7.20
N GLY A 156 -6.89 -6.53 -6.58
CA GLY A 156 -5.56 -7.09 -6.82
C GLY A 156 -4.98 -6.83 -8.22
N ALA A 157 -5.61 -5.99 -9.05
CA ALA A 157 -5.16 -5.74 -10.42
C ALA A 157 -3.75 -5.14 -10.52
N TRP A 158 -3.25 -4.50 -9.47
CA TRP A 158 -1.90 -3.95 -9.32
C TRP A 158 -1.05 -4.71 -8.30
N ALA A 159 -1.55 -5.82 -7.73
CA ALA A 159 -0.79 -6.61 -6.77
C ALA A 159 0.50 -7.10 -7.44
N ARG A 160 1.63 -6.89 -6.74
CA ARG A 160 2.99 -7.19 -7.23
C ARG A 160 3.46 -6.43 -8.48
N ASP A 161 2.69 -5.46 -8.99
CA ASP A 161 3.19 -4.55 -10.02
C ASP A 161 4.21 -3.57 -9.41
N ARG A 162 5.12 -3.06 -10.24
CA ARG A 162 6.09 -2.03 -9.84
C ARG A 162 5.38 -0.70 -9.69
N LEU A 163 5.35 -0.21 -8.45
CA LEU A 163 4.72 1.06 -8.11
C LEU A 163 5.76 2.11 -7.74
N HIS A 164 5.43 3.36 -8.03
CA HIS A 164 6.25 4.50 -7.67
C HIS A 164 5.38 5.72 -7.34
N TYR A 165 5.74 6.44 -6.28
CA TYR A 165 5.10 7.71 -5.94
C TYR A 165 5.98 8.89 -6.37
N ARG A 166 5.38 9.87 -7.06
CA ARG A 166 6.06 11.08 -7.55
C ARG A 166 5.17 12.31 -7.44
N LEU A 167 5.78 13.47 -7.26
CA LEU A 167 5.04 14.75 -7.14
C LEU A 167 4.55 15.29 -8.48
N ASN A 168 5.31 15.04 -9.55
CA ASN A 168 5.02 15.55 -10.89
C ASN A 168 4.23 14.53 -11.71
N HIS A 169 3.32 14.99 -12.58
CA HIS A 169 2.57 14.14 -13.49
C HIS A 169 3.52 13.20 -14.28
N PRO A 170 3.16 11.92 -14.53
CA PRO A 170 4.04 10.95 -15.17
C PRO A 170 4.38 11.26 -16.64
N GLY A 171 3.58 12.11 -17.28
CA GLY A 171 3.79 12.62 -18.64
C GLY A 171 2.75 12.08 -19.63
N PRO A 172 2.86 12.45 -20.92
CA PRO A 172 1.99 11.91 -21.96
C PRO A 172 2.20 10.38 -22.12
N GLY A 173 1.14 9.66 -22.48
CA GLY A 173 1.18 8.21 -22.67
C GLY A 173 0.92 7.37 -21.42
N TRP A 174 0.55 8.01 -20.32
CA TRP A 174 0.06 7.36 -19.10
C TRP A 174 -1.47 7.49 -19.00
N THR A 175 -2.12 6.43 -18.54
CA THR A 175 -3.58 6.38 -18.40
C THR A 175 -3.98 6.70 -16.96
N ALA A 176 -4.88 7.67 -16.78
CA ALA A 176 -5.48 7.93 -15.47
C ALA A 176 -6.39 6.77 -15.09
N ARG A 177 -6.20 6.22 -13.90
CA ARG A 177 -7.11 5.25 -13.31
C ARG A 177 -8.15 6.00 -12.49
N GLN A 178 -9.43 5.70 -12.74
CA GLN A 178 -10.57 6.26 -12.03
C GLN A 178 -10.98 5.34 -10.87
#